data_AF-A0A914J2B5-F1
#
_entry.id   AF-A0A914J2B5-F1
#
_cell.length_a   1.000
_cell.length_b   1.000
_cell.length_c   1.000
_cell.angle_alpha   90.00
_cell.angle_beta   90.00
_cell.angle_gamma   90.00
#
_symmetry.space_group_name_H-M   'P 1'
#
loop_
_entity.id
_entity.type
_entity.pdbx_description
1 polymer ?
#
loop_
_entity_poly.entity_id
_entity_poly.type
_entity_poly.pdbx_seq_one_letter_code
_entity_poly.pdbx_strand_id
1 'polypeptide(L)' 'MSMWDGVEVIGRDGTKHKATEVLKDKVVALYFSAGWCPPCRNFTPKLTRFYDALKKAGKNFEIVWVSRDREAEDLL' A
#
# COMPACT_ATOMS: atom_id res chain seq x y z
N MET A 1 -14.78 13.07 -11.59
CA MET A 1 -14.97 12.00 -10.60
C MET A 1 -13.64 11.27 -10.48
N SER A 2 -13.01 11.35 -9.32
CA SER A 2 -11.75 10.66 -9.04
C SER A 2 -12.05 9.19 -8.73
N MET A 3 -11.17 8.29 -9.13
CA MET A 3 -11.26 6.86 -8.76
C MET A 3 -11.28 6.66 -7.23
N TRP A 4 -10.80 7.63 -6.47
CA TRP A 4 -10.67 7.58 -5.02
C TRP A 4 -11.88 8.16 -4.26
N ASP A 5 -12.89 8.67 -4.97
CA ASP A 5 -14.07 9.27 -4.34
C ASP A 5 -14.81 8.23 -3.49
N GLY A 6 -14.97 8.50 -2.19
CA GLY A 6 -15.62 7.60 -1.23
C GLY A 6 -14.75 6.45 -0.71
N VAL A 7 -13.48 6.36 -1.10
CA VAL A 7 -12.55 5.31 -0.62
C VAL A 7 -11.82 5.77 0.65
N GLU A 8 -11.84 4.92 1.67
CA GLU A 8 -11.01 5.07 2.88
C GLU A 8 -9.80 4.13 2.80
N VAL A 9 -8.65 4.61 3.26
CA VAL A 9 -7.43 3.81 3.43
C VAL A 9 -6.98 3.87 4.88
N ILE A 10 -6.37 2.79 5.35
CA ILE A 10 -5.85 2.68 6.71
C ILE A 10 -4.36 2.99 6.68
N GLY A 11 -3.94 3.96 7.49
CA GLY A 11 -2.54 4.29 7.72
C GLY A 11 -1.82 3.19 8.49
N ARG A 12 -0.48 3.23 8.49
CA ARG A 12 0.34 2.26 9.26
C ARG A 12 0.12 2.36 10.77
N ASP A 13 -0.41 3.48 11.24
CA ASP A 13 -0.80 3.71 12.63
C ASP A 13 -2.21 3.19 12.96
N GLY A 14 -2.90 2.58 11.98
CA GLY A 14 -4.26 2.07 12.12
C GLY A 14 -5.35 3.14 11.94
N THR A 15 -4.98 4.40 11.68
CA THR A 15 -5.96 5.47 11.49
C THR A 15 -6.55 5.47 10.09
N LYS A 16 -7.82 5.84 9.96
CA LYS A 16 -8.50 5.92 8.67
C LYS A 16 -8.28 7.30 8.05
N HIS A 17 -7.98 7.31 6.76
CA HIS A 17 -7.84 8.53 5.97
C HIS A 17 -8.65 8.42 4.68
N LYS A 18 -9.11 9.56 4.16
CA LYS A 18 -9.71 9.62 2.83
C LYS A 18 -8.62 9.45 1.78
N ALA A 19 -8.80 8.50 0.87
CA ALA A 19 -7.84 8.22 -0.20
C ALA A 19 -7.56 9.47 -1.06
N THR A 20 -8.59 10.29 -1.29
CA THR A 20 -8.48 11.56 -2.04
C THR A 20 -7.55 12.59 -1.40
N GLU A 21 -7.33 12.53 -0.08
CA GLU A 21 -6.45 13.46 0.63
C GLU A 21 -5.00 12.94 0.61
N VAL A 22 -4.80 11.65 0.90
CA VAL A 22 -3.46 11.08 1.10
C VAL A 22 -2.78 10.59 -0.19
N LEU A 23 -3.54 10.32 -1.26
CA LEU A 23 -3.02 9.84 -2.55
C LEU A 23 -3.03 10.90 -3.65
N LYS A 24 -3.46 12.13 -3.34
CA LYS A 24 -3.55 13.22 -4.30
C LYS A 24 -2.19 13.51 -4.94
N ASP A 25 -2.16 13.63 -6.26
CA ASP A 25 -0.97 13.98 -7.06
C ASP A 25 0.20 12.98 -6.90
N LYS A 26 -0.09 11.74 -6.48
CA LYS A 26 0.88 10.65 -6.36
C LYS A 26 0.64 9.59 -7.42
N VAL A 27 1.72 8.96 -7.87
CA VAL A 27 1.64 7.69 -8.59
C VAL A 27 1.31 6.60 -7.57
N VAL A 28 0.18 5.92 -7.74
CA VAL A 28 -0.28 4.90 -6.80
C VAL A 28 -0.10 3.51 -7.42
N ALA A 29 0.62 2.64 -6.72
CA ALA A 29 0.66 1.21 -7.02
C ALA A 29 -0.30 0.46 -6.08
N LEU A 30 -1.22 -0.30 -6.66
CA LEU A 30 -2.05 -1.24 -5.92
C LEU A 30 -1.30 -2.57 -5.79
N TYR A 31 -1.00 -2.97 -4.58
CA TYR A 31 -0.33 -4.24 -4.30
C TYR A 31 -1.30 -5.23 -3.70
N PHE A 32 -1.75 -6.20 -4.50
CA PHE A 32 -2.63 -7.28 -4.05
C PHE A 32 -1.78 -8.42 -3.51
N SER A 33 -1.86 -8.66 -2.20
CA SER A 33 -1.02 -9.65 -1.53
C SER A 33 -1.71 -10.20 -0.30
N ALA A 34 -1.19 -11.32 0.18
CA ALA A 34 -1.59 -11.94 1.43
C ALA A 34 -0.36 -12.52 2.13
N GLY A 35 -0.25 -12.38 3.46
CA GLY A 35 0.87 -12.89 4.24
C GLY A 35 0.95 -14.41 4.26
N TRP A 36 -0.18 -15.11 4.12
CA TRP A 36 -0.21 -16.57 3.96
C TRP A 36 0.40 -17.04 2.63
N CYS A 37 0.56 -16.17 1.64
CA CYS A 37 1.01 -16.53 0.29
C CYS A 37 2.56 -16.62 0.21
N PRO A 38 3.16 -17.82 0.02
CA PRO A 38 4.62 -17.99 0.02
C PRO A 38 5.40 -17.14 -1.01
N PRO A 39 4.99 -17.02 -2.29
CA PRO A 39 5.71 -16.18 -3.25
C PRO A 39 5.62 -14.69 -2.91
N CYS A 40 4.51 -14.23 -2.29
CA CYS A 40 4.35 -12.85 -1.85
C CYS A 40 5.36 -12.46 -0.76
N ARG A 41 5.60 -13.35 0.22
CA ARG A 41 6.61 -13.12 1.28
C ARG A 41 8.03 -12.90 0.74
N ASN A 42 8.35 -13.51 -0.41
CA ASN A 42 9.65 -13.29 -1.07
C ASN A 42 9.70 -12.00 -1.89
N PHE A 43 8.57 -11.53 -2.40
CA PHE A 43 8.49 -10.33 -3.23
C PHE A 43 8.36 -9.04 -2.39
N THR A 44 7.59 -9.05 -1.31
CA THR A 44 7.36 -7.88 -0.44
C THR A 44 8.67 -7.21 0.00
N PRO A 45 9.73 -7.92 0.44
CA PRO A 45 11.00 -7.28 0.81
C PRO A 45 11.68 -6.55 -0.36
N LYS A 46 11.54 -7.04 -1.59
CA LYS A 46 12.07 -6.38 -2.79
C LYS A 46 11.27 -5.11 -3.10
N LEU A 47 9.94 -5.19 -2.96
CA LEU A 47 9.05 -4.05 -3.13
C LEU A 47 9.33 -2.94 -2.10
N THR A 48 9.56 -3.30 -0.83
CA THR A 48 9.95 -2.34 0.22
C THR A 48 11.25 -1.61 -0.14
N ARG A 49 12.28 -2.33 -0.61
CA ARG A 49 13.54 -1.71 -1.03
C ARG A 49 13.36 -0.74 -2.20
N PHE A 50 12.53 -1.12 -3.18
CA PHE A 50 12.22 -0.25 -4.32
C PHE A 50 11.49 1.02 -3.87
N TYR A 51 10.50 0.86 -2.98
CA TYR A 51 9.76 1.96 -2.40
C TYR A 51 10.67 2.94 -1.63
N ASP A 52 11.55 2.42 -0.78
CA ASP A 52 12.49 3.24 -0.01
C ASP A 52 13.44 4.02 -0.92
N ALA A 53 13.88 3.42 -2.03
CA ALA A 53 14.71 4.09 -3.03
C ALA A 53 13.94 5.25 -3.71
N LEU A 54 12.66 5.05 -4.06
CA LEU A 54 11.83 6.10 -4.63
C LEU A 54 11.56 7.24 -3.64
N LYS A 55 11.32 6.92 -2.36
CA LYS A 55 11.16 7.94 -1.31
C LYS A 55 12.44 8.75 -1.12
N LYS A 56 13.60 8.11 -1.07
CA LYS A 56 14.90 8.79 -1.00
C LYS A 56 15.16 9.68 -2.21
N ALA A 57 14.68 9.29 -3.39
CA ALA A 57 14.78 10.08 -4.62
C ALA A 57 13.71 11.20 -4.71
N GLY A 58 12.90 11.42 -3.68
CA GLY A 58 11.86 12.45 -3.64
C GLY A 58 10.73 12.23 -4.65
N LYS A 59 10.47 10.98 -5.06
CA LYS A 59 9.40 10.67 -6.00
C LYS A 59 8.06 10.59 -5.27
N ASN A 60 7.03 11.21 -5.86
CA ASN A 60 5.65 11.14 -5.38
C ASN A 60 5.02 9.79 -5.76
N PHE A 61 5.45 8.73 -5.08
CA PHE A 61 5.01 7.36 -5.30
C PHE A 61 4.49 6.77 -3.99
N GLU A 62 3.31 6.16 -4.02
CA GLU A 62 2.78 5.41 -2.88
C GLU A 62 2.23 4.05 -3.26
N ILE A 63 2.29 3.13 -2.30
CA ILE A 63 1.78 1.77 -2.42
C ILE A 63 0.56 1.66 -1.52
N VAL A 64 -0.58 1.32 -2.12
CA VAL A 64 -1.77 0.90 -1.39
C VAL A 64 -1.78 -0.61 -1.38
N TRP A 65 -1.64 -1.19 -0.19
CA TRP A 65 -1.73 -2.62 -0.02
C TRP A 65 -3.20 -3.04 0.05
N VAL A 66 -3.58 -3.96 -0.83
CA VAL A 66 -4.90 -4.56 -0.88
C VAL A 66 -4.76 -5.99 -0.39
N SER A 67 -5.00 -6.16 0.91
CA SER A 67 -4.87 -7.45 1.57
C SER A 67 -5.98 -8.42 1.12
N ARG A 68 -5.58 -9.68 0.91
CA ARG A 68 -6.49 -10.85 0.82
C ARG A 68 -6.30 -11.78 2.03
N ASP A 69 -5.75 -11.24 3.11
CA ASP A 69 -5.63 -11.95 4.36
C ASP A 69 -6.99 -12.14 4.99
N ARG A 70 -7.19 -13.31 5.57
CA ARG A 70 -8.47 -13.70 6.15
C ARG A 70 -8.54 -13.28 7.61
N GLU A 71 -7.39 -13.30 8.28
CA GLU A 71 -7.23 -12.97 9.69
C GLU A 71 -6.21 -11.85 9.87
N ALA A 72 -6.29 -11.13 10.99
CA ALA A 72 -5.39 -10.02 11.30
C ALA A 72 -3.93 -10.47 11.48
N GLU A 73 -3.71 -11.74 11.85
CA GLU A 73 -2.38 -12.32 12.07
C GLU A 73 -1.64 -12.60 10.76
N ASP A 74 -2.36 -12.67 9.65
CA ASP A 74 -1.80 -12.84 8.31
C ASP A 74 -1.33 -11.49 7.71
N LEU A 75 -1.51 -10.36 8.42
CA LEU A 75 -1.14 -9.05 7.90
C LEU A 75 0.40 -8.89 7.86
N LEU A 76 0.92 -8.35 6.74
CA LEU A 76 2.35 -8.13 6.47
C LEU A 76 2.88 -6.80 6.98
#